data_AF-A0A4R5PJZ0-F1
#
_entry.id   AF-A0A4R5PJZ0-F1
#
_cell.length_a   1.000
_cell.length_b   1.000
_cell.length_c   1.000
_cell.angle_alpha   90.00
_cell.angle_beta   90.00
_cell.angle_gamma   90.00
#
_symmetry.space_group_name_H-M   'P 1'
#
loop_
_entity.id
_entity.type
_entity.pdbx_description
1 polymer ?
#
loop_
_entity_poly.entity_id
_entity_poly.type
_entity_poly.pdbx_seq_one_letter_code
_entity_poly.pdbx_strand_id
1 'polypeptide(L)'
;MAKDPLAMPYGGPPEITNPEVLHELCGRSGKVMVFSIHTGFSFTSSLLSPHRKIMSVAISLAHGQEVHWWSGVSHLDNIRLVEVTPLTFAKFMKDRECDIYCALVDDYHSSNSVRDGVKFQPFAVAARSELPVYFAKFAFRSDATVEATLAGPFDNMPPETMVAEFIRFQDRKLYAMPRD
;
A
#
# COMPACT_ATOMS: atom_id res chain seq x y z
N MET A 1 31.85 14.59 12.85
CA MET A 1 30.39 14.80 13.00
C MET A 1 29.70 13.64 12.32
N ALA A 2 29.05 12.76 13.08
CA ALA A 2 28.21 11.73 12.50
C ALA A 2 27.04 12.44 11.80
N LYS A 3 26.90 12.26 10.48
CA LYS A 3 25.70 12.70 9.77
C LYS A 3 24.53 11.94 10.40
N ASP A 4 23.51 12.67 10.82
CA ASP A 4 22.26 12.07 11.28
C ASP A 4 21.76 11.11 10.18
N PRO A 5 21.63 9.79 10.45
CA PRO A 5 21.18 8.82 9.46
C PRO A 5 19.78 9.11 8.93
N LEU A 6 19.01 9.95 9.64
CA LEU A 6 17.67 10.39 9.26
C LEU A 6 17.69 11.66 8.38
N ALA A 7 18.86 12.28 8.16
CA ALA A 7 19.00 13.49 7.34
C ALA A 7 19.32 13.19 5.86
N MET A 8 19.18 11.95 5.40
CA MET A 8 19.30 11.67 3.96
C MET A 8 17.97 11.99 3.27
N PRO A 9 17.90 13.04 2.42
CA PRO A 9 16.73 13.28 1.60
C PRO A 9 16.52 12.07 0.70
N TYR A 10 15.32 11.51 0.75
CA TYR A 10 14.89 10.40 -0.09
C TYR A 10 15.28 10.66 -1.57
N GLY A 11 15.96 9.68 -2.19
CA GLY A 11 16.69 9.84 -3.45
C GLY A 11 15.86 9.88 -4.74
N GLY A 12 14.54 10.04 -4.66
CA GLY A 12 13.63 9.94 -5.81
C GLY A 12 12.71 8.71 -5.72
N PRO A 13 11.77 8.53 -6.67
CA PRO A 13 10.69 7.55 -6.59
C PRO A 13 11.21 6.10 -6.43
N PRO A 14 10.39 5.16 -5.92
CA PRO A 14 10.84 3.79 -5.72
C PRO A 14 11.28 3.12 -7.04
N GLU A 15 12.41 2.41 -7.02
CA GLU A 15 12.88 1.60 -8.13
C GLU A 15 12.08 0.29 -8.20
N ILE A 16 11.31 0.10 -9.27
CA ILE A 16 10.51 -1.12 -9.46
C ILE A 16 11.39 -2.30 -9.90
N THR A 17 11.30 -3.42 -9.19
CA THR A 17 12.02 -4.67 -9.52
C THR A 17 11.36 -5.47 -10.63
N ASN A 18 10.06 -5.27 -10.82
CA ASN A 18 9.22 -6.00 -11.76
C ASN A 18 8.29 -5.05 -12.53
N PRO A 19 8.84 -4.27 -13.48
CA PRO A 19 8.09 -3.24 -14.21
C PRO A 19 6.90 -3.78 -15.02
N GLU A 20 6.92 -5.05 -15.40
CA GLU A 20 5.83 -5.72 -16.09
C GLU A 20 4.54 -5.78 -15.25
N VAL A 21 4.67 -6.03 -13.94
CA VAL A 21 3.52 -6.06 -13.01
C VAL A 21 2.96 -4.65 -12.80
N LEU A 22 3.84 -3.63 -12.75
CA LEU A 22 3.43 -2.23 -12.70
C LEU A 22 2.65 -1.83 -13.96
N HIS A 23 3.17 -2.21 -15.13
CA HIS A 23 2.52 -1.93 -16.42
C HIS A 23 1.15 -2.62 -16.50
N GLU A 24 1.05 -3.88 -16.07
CA GLU A 24 -0.23 -4.61 -16.03
C GLU A 24 -1.24 -3.92 -15.10
N LEU A 25 -0.83 -3.60 -13.87
CA LEU A 25 -1.65 -2.92 -12.87
C LEU A 25 -2.15 -1.57 -13.40
N CYS A 26 -1.27 -0.77 -14.00
CA CYS A 26 -1.60 0.56 -14.53
C CYS A 26 -2.35 0.51 -15.87
N GLY A 27 -2.27 -0.60 -16.61
CA GLY A 27 -3.02 -0.82 -17.86
C GLY A 27 -4.42 -1.41 -17.64
N ARG A 28 -4.72 -1.87 -16.42
CA ARG A 28 -5.97 -2.57 -16.14
C ARG A 28 -7.18 -1.63 -16.20
N SER A 29 -8.25 -2.11 -16.83
CA SER A 29 -9.54 -1.44 -16.85
C SER A 29 -10.29 -1.67 -15.55
N GLY A 30 -10.94 -0.63 -15.02
CA GLY A 30 -11.76 -0.72 -13.81
C GLY A 30 -10.97 -0.49 -12.52
N LYS A 31 -11.61 -0.82 -11.40
CA LYS A 31 -11.08 -0.55 -10.05
C LYS A 31 -10.18 -1.67 -9.58
N VAL A 32 -9.08 -1.32 -8.93
CA VAL A 32 -8.14 -2.26 -8.30
C VAL A 32 -7.76 -1.80 -6.90
N MET A 33 -7.34 -2.74 -6.06
CA MET A 33 -6.83 -2.47 -4.72
C MET A 33 -5.34 -2.80 -4.64
N VAL A 34 -4.57 -1.95 -3.97
CA VAL A 34 -3.15 -2.18 -3.72
C VAL A 34 -2.88 -2.13 -2.22
N PHE A 35 -2.39 -3.23 -1.68
CA PHE A 35 -2.14 -3.41 -0.25
C PHE A 35 -0.65 -3.36 0.06
N SER A 36 -0.32 -2.67 1.14
CA SER A 36 1.05 -2.53 1.64
C SER A 36 1.07 -2.44 3.16
N ILE A 37 2.26 -2.50 3.75
CA ILE A 37 2.49 -2.36 5.20
C ILE A 37 3.09 -1.00 5.57
N HIS A 38 2.95 -0.58 6.82
CA HIS A 38 3.48 0.64 7.43
C HIS A 38 3.26 1.93 6.59
N THR A 39 4.33 2.67 6.28
CA THR A 39 4.27 3.83 5.38
C THR A 39 4.25 3.44 3.90
N GLY A 40 4.14 2.15 3.58
CA GLY A 40 4.13 1.63 2.21
C GLY A 40 3.04 2.22 1.32
N PHE A 41 1.92 2.69 1.89
CA PHE A 41 0.88 3.35 1.11
C PHE A 41 1.37 4.66 0.47
N SER A 42 2.31 5.37 1.12
CA SER A 42 2.91 6.60 0.61
C SER A 42 3.86 6.34 -0.55
N PHE A 43 4.75 5.35 -0.42
CA PHE A 43 5.59 4.88 -1.52
C PHE A 43 4.78 4.28 -2.68
N THR A 44 3.69 3.57 -2.37
CA THR A 44 2.72 3.11 -3.38
C THR A 44 2.11 4.31 -4.11
N SER A 45 1.81 5.40 -3.39
CA SER A 45 1.28 6.61 -4.00
C SER A 45 2.32 7.28 -4.90
N SER A 46 3.59 7.33 -4.48
CA SER A 46 4.69 7.84 -5.31
C SER A 46 4.89 7.00 -6.57
N LEU A 47 4.73 5.68 -6.47
CA LEU A 47 4.89 4.75 -7.59
C LEU A 47 3.74 4.85 -8.60
N LEU A 48 2.50 5.02 -8.13
CA LEU A 48 1.31 4.86 -8.98
C LEU A 48 0.71 6.18 -9.49
N SER A 49 0.86 7.28 -8.75
CA SER A 49 0.32 8.59 -9.14
C SER A 49 0.86 9.18 -10.46
N PRO A 50 2.06 8.83 -10.95
CA PRO A 50 2.46 9.21 -12.31
C PRO A 50 1.63 8.54 -13.42
N HIS A 51 0.97 7.42 -13.11
CA HIS A 51 0.31 6.57 -14.11
C HIS A 51 -1.22 6.63 -14.04
N ARG A 52 -1.79 6.73 -12.84
CA ARG A 52 -3.24 6.65 -12.61
C ARG A 52 -3.68 7.57 -11.47
N LYS A 53 -4.97 7.92 -11.49
CA LYS A 53 -5.62 8.56 -10.36
C LYS A 53 -5.88 7.54 -9.26
N ILE A 54 -5.42 7.83 -8.05
CA ILE A 54 -5.46 6.91 -6.91
C ILE A 54 -6.20 7.52 -5.72
N MET A 55 -6.87 6.68 -4.95
CA MET A 55 -7.33 7.00 -3.60
C MET A 55 -6.34 6.43 -2.60
N SER A 56 -5.67 7.30 -1.86
CA SER A 56 -4.66 6.93 -0.87
C SER A 56 -5.27 7.05 0.53
N VAL A 57 -5.25 5.95 1.29
CA VAL A 57 -5.93 5.88 2.60
C VAL A 57 -4.91 5.97 3.72
N ALA A 58 -5.01 7.03 4.53
CA ALA A 58 -4.17 7.27 5.69
C ALA A 58 -4.97 7.20 7.00
N ILE A 59 -4.27 7.07 8.13
CA ILE A 59 -4.92 7.13 9.46
C ILE A 59 -5.49 8.52 9.77
N SER A 60 -4.83 9.57 9.28
CA SER A 60 -5.30 10.95 9.30
C SER A 60 -4.76 11.71 8.08
N LEU A 61 -5.42 12.81 7.71
CA LEU A 61 -4.96 13.64 6.58
C LEU A 61 -3.58 14.22 6.85
N ALA A 62 -3.34 14.72 8.07
CA ALA A 62 -2.07 15.32 8.45
C ALA A 62 -0.91 14.32 8.32
N HIS A 63 -1.10 13.09 8.83
CA HIS A 63 -0.08 12.04 8.69
C HIS A 63 0.12 11.65 7.24
N GLY A 64 -0.95 11.52 6.45
CA GLY A 64 -0.87 11.21 5.03
C GLY A 64 -0.06 12.24 4.23
N GLN A 65 -0.29 13.53 4.48
CA GLN A 65 0.45 14.62 3.85
C GLN A 65 1.94 14.58 4.22
N GLU A 66 2.24 14.36 5.50
CA GLU A 66 3.60 14.25 6.00
C GLU A 66 4.36 13.09 5.33
N VAL A 67 3.77 11.90 5.26
CA VAL A 67 4.46 10.75 4.65
C VAL A 67 4.54 10.84 3.13
N HIS A 68 3.57 11.47 2.44
CA HIS A 68 3.65 11.74 0.99
C HIS A 68 4.80 12.68 0.66
N TRP A 69 5.03 13.68 1.50
CA TRP A 69 6.18 14.56 1.38
C TRP A 69 7.49 13.78 1.52
N TRP A 70 7.62 12.93 2.55
CA TRP A 70 8.80 12.10 2.75
C TRP A 70 9.02 11.05 1.66
N SER A 71 7.95 10.53 1.08
CA SER A 71 8.01 9.50 0.04
C SER A 71 8.17 10.05 -1.38
N GLY A 72 8.46 11.36 -1.55
CA GLY A 72 8.81 11.94 -2.83
C GLY A 72 7.70 11.94 -3.89
N VAL A 73 6.44 11.97 -3.47
CA VAL A 73 5.29 12.02 -4.39
C VAL A 73 5.36 13.26 -5.28
N SER A 74 5.41 13.07 -6.60
CA SER A 74 5.52 14.17 -7.58
C SER A 74 4.19 14.57 -8.25
N HIS A 75 3.15 13.72 -8.17
CA HIS A 75 1.86 13.96 -8.85
C HIS A 75 0.70 14.00 -7.85
N LEU A 76 0.73 14.98 -6.93
CA LEU A 76 -0.32 15.14 -5.91
C LEU A 76 -1.73 15.33 -6.50
N ASP A 77 -1.85 15.93 -7.68
CA ASP A 77 -3.14 16.13 -8.38
C ASP A 77 -3.81 14.80 -8.79
N ASN A 78 -3.04 13.72 -8.87
CA ASN A 78 -3.55 12.38 -9.15
C ASN A 78 -3.89 11.60 -7.87
N ILE A 79 -3.78 12.22 -6.70
CA ILE A 79 -3.98 11.56 -5.41
C ILE A 79 -5.15 12.17 -4.67
N ARG A 80 -6.16 11.33 -4.41
CA ARG A 80 -7.20 11.61 -3.45
C ARG A 80 -6.82 11.03 -2.10
N LEU A 81 -6.18 11.83 -1.26
CA LEU A 81 -5.86 11.45 0.11
C LEU A 81 -7.14 11.48 0.97
N VAL A 82 -7.42 10.38 1.66
CA VAL A 82 -8.59 10.23 2.52
C VAL A 82 -8.23 9.54 3.83
N GLU A 83 -8.98 9.82 4.88
CA GLU A 83 -8.84 9.14 6.16
C GLU A 83 -9.55 7.80 6.16
N VAL A 84 -8.99 6.84 6.91
CA VAL A 84 -9.62 5.54 7.14
C VAL A 84 -10.88 5.70 8.00
N THR A 85 -12.02 5.62 7.33
CA THR A 85 -13.36 5.57 7.92
C THR A 85 -14.13 4.33 7.43
N PRO A 86 -15.20 3.91 8.12
CA PRO A 86 -16.07 2.82 7.63
C PRO A 86 -16.65 3.04 6.22
N LEU A 87 -16.72 4.30 5.76
CA LEU A 87 -17.29 4.68 4.46
C LEU A 87 -16.25 4.83 3.35
N THR A 88 -14.95 4.71 3.65
CA THR A 88 -13.86 5.03 2.68
C THR A 88 -13.92 4.14 1.45
N PHE A 89 -14.13 2.84 1.65
CA PHE A 89 -14.30 1.92 0.54
C PHE A 89 -15.54 2.23 -0.29
N ALA A 90 -16.67 2.56 0.34
CA ALA A 90 -17.88 2.95 -0.38
C ALA A 90 -17.68 4.25 -1.18
N LYS A 91 -16.90 5.21 -0.65
CA LYS A 91 -16.49 6.41 -1.38
C LYS A 91 -15.65 6.03 -2.61
N PHE A 92 -14.67 5.15 -2.46
CA PHE A 92 -13.86 4.63 -3.56
C PHE A 92 -14.72 3.99 -4.65
N MET A 93 -15.68 3.13 -4.29
CA MET A 93 -16.54 2.46 -5.27
C MET A 93 -17.44 3.42 -6.05
N LYS A 94 -17.85 4.53 -5.45
CA LYS A 94 -18.67 5.56 -6.12
C LYS A 94 -17.84 6.57 -6.91
N ASP A 95 -16.54 6.65 -6.63
CA ASP A 95 -15.62 7.56 -7.30
C ASP A 95 -15.41 7.13 -8.76
N ARG A 96 -15.73 7.98 -9.73
CA ARG A 96 -15.53 7.68 -11.16
C ARG A 96 -14.15 8.07 -11.67
N GLU A 97 -13.36 8.79 -10.87
CA GLU A 97 -12.05 9.27 -11.26
C GLU A 97 -10.92 8.43 -10.69
N CYS A 98 -11.08 7.89 -9.47
CA CYS A 98 -10.05 7.06 -8.86
C CYS A 98 -10.18 5.59 -9.29
N ASP A 99 -9.11 5.06 -9.88
CA ASP A 99 -9.05 3.68 -10.36
C ASP A 99 -8.40 2.74 -9.33
N ILE A 100 -7.50 3.27 -8.51
CA ILE A 100 -6.69 2.47 -7.59
C ILE A 100 -7.00 2.87 -6.15
N TYR A 101 -7.27 1.89 -5.29
CA TYR A 101 -7.39 2.06 -3.85
C TYR A 101 -6.11 1.59 -3.16
N CYS A 102 -5.30 2.52 -2.68
CA CYS A 102 -4.07 2.24 -1.95
C CYS A 102 -4.36 2.22 -0.45
N ALA A 103 -4.20 1.07 0.20
CA ALA A 103 -4.49 0.92 1.61
C ALA A 103 -3.37 0.25 2.39
N LEU A 104 -3.25 0.71 3.63
CA LEU A 104 -2.47 0.08 4.67
C LEU A 104 -3.24 -1.12 5.24
N VAL A 105 -2.59 -2.30 5.29
CA VAL A 105 -3.23 -3.51 5.80
C VAL A 105 -2.55 -4.12 7.03
N ASP A 106 -1.42 -3.60 7.50
CA ASP A 106 -0.89 -4.00 8.80
C ASP A 106 -1.55 -3.22 9.95
N ASP A 107 -1.47 -3.81 11.14
CA ASP A 107 -1.86 -3.21 12.41
C ASP A 107 -0.76 -3.45 13.44
N TYR A 108 -0.33 -2.39 14.10
CA TYR A 108 0.56 -2.47 15.26
C TYR A 108 -0.23 -2.87 16.52
N HIS A 109 -1.54 -2.69 16.54
CA HIS A 109 -2.39 -2.99 17.68
C HIS A 109 -3.05 -4.36 17.50
N SER A 110 -2.87 -5.23 18.51
CA SER A 110 -3.45 -6.57 18.58
C SER A 110 -4.97 -6.51 18.80
N SER A 111 -5.73 -6.13 17.77
CA SER A 111 -7.17 -6.32 17.77
C SER A 111 -7.50 -7.76 17.34
N ASN A 112 -8.63 -8.29 17.81
CA ASN A 112 -9.08 -9.66 17.48
C ASN A 112 -9.34 -9.90 15.97
N SER A 113 -9.22 -8.88 15.14
CA SER A 113 -9.38 -8.95 13.68
C SER A 113 -8.05 -8.97 12.90
N VAL A 114 -6.93 -9.07 13.63
CA VAL A 114 -5.57 -9.03 13.10
C VAL A 114 -4.96 -10.42 13.19
N ARG A 115 -4.62 -11.01 12.04
CA ARG A 115 -3.87 -12.27 11.97
C ARG A 115 -2.42 -11.93 11.64
N ASP A 116 -1.49 -12.30 12.52
CA ASP A 116 -0.04 -12.06 12.34
C ASP A 116 0.29 -10.61 11.93
N GLY A 117 -0.36 -9.64 12.58
CA GLY A 117 -0.16 -8.21 12.29
C GLY A 117 -0.88 -7.68 11.05
N VAL A 118 -1.72 -8.48 10.37
CA VAL A 118 -2.44 -8.09 9.15
C VAL A 118 -3.95 -8.01 9.42
N LYS A 119 -4.57 -6.89 9.03
CA LYS A 119 -6.02 -6.63 9.09
C LYS A 119 -6.74 -7.51 8.08
N PHE A 120 -7.72 -8.28 8.53
CA PHE A 120 -8.51 -9.15 7.65
C PHE A 120 -9.52 -8.38 6.78
N GLN A 121 -10.07 -7.27 7.30
CA GLN A 121 -11.20 -6.58 6.68
C GLN A 121 -10.95 -6.08 5.24
N PRO A 122 -9.79 -5.48 4.91
CA PRO A 122 -9.51 -5.05 3.54
C PRO A 122 -9.59 -6.19 2.52
N PHE A 123 -9.07 -7.37 2.88
CA PHE A 123 -9.12 -8.57 2.03
C PHE A 123 -10.55 -9.12 1.89
N ALA A 124 -11.32 -9.11 2.98
CA ALA A 124 -12.73 -9.50 2.95
C ALA A 124 -13.57 -8.59 2.05
N VAL A 125 -13.29 -7.28 2.08
CA VAL A 125 -13.95 -6.30 1.23
C VAL A 125 -13.56 -6.50 -0.24
N ALA A 126 -12.28 -6.73 -0.54
CA ALA A 126 -11.81 -7.02 -1.89
C ALA A 126 -12.49 -8.26 -2.48
N ALA A 127 -12.52 -9.37 -1.73
CA ALA A 127 -13.14 -10.62 -2.18
C ALA A 127 -14.64 -10.46 -2.44
N ARG A 128 -15.38 -9.79 -1.53
CA ARG A 128 -16.83 -9.55 -1.71
C ARG A 128 -17.16 -8.64 -2.88
N SER A 129 -16.22 -7.78 -3.25
CA SER A 129 -16.39 -6.81 -4.32
C SER A 129 -15.79 -7.30 -5.64
N GLU A 130 -15.24 -8.53 -5.65
CA GLU A 130 -14.56 -9.15 -6.79
C GLU A 130 -13.49 -8.22 -7.40
N LEU A 131 -12.86 -7.41 -6.55
CA LEU A 131 -11.83 -6.47 -6.99
C LEU A 131 -10.47 -7.16 -7.02
N PRO A 132 -9.70 -6.93 -8.09
CA PRO A 132 -8.31 -7.32 -8.11
C PRO A 132 -7.51 -6.71 -6.99
N VAL A 133 -6.66 -7.54 -6.39
CA VAL A 133 -5.73 -7.10 -5.36
C VAL A 133 -4.31 -7.27 -5.87
N TYR A 134 -3.49 -6.24 -5.69
CA TYR A 134 -2.05 -6.31 -5.81
C TYR A 134 -1.41 -6.03 -4.46
N PHE A 135 -0.25 -6.61 -4.21
CA PHE A 135 0.55 -6.35 -3.03
C PHE A 135 1.76 -5.50 -3.43
N ALA A 136 2.16 -4.60 -2.53
CA ALA A 136 3.37 -3.80 -2.67
C ALA A 136 4.28 -4.00 -1.45
N LYS A 137 5.56 -4.23 -1.72
CA LYS A 137 6.63 -4.33 -0.72
C LYS A 137 7.70 -3.30 -1.06
N PHE A 138 8.24 -2.67 -0.02
CA PHE A 138 9.29 -1.66 -0.15
C PHE A 138 10.49 -2.03 0.72
N ALA A 139 11.69 -1.92 0.17
CA ALA A 139 12.95 -2.17 0.87
C ALA A 139 13.89 -0.97 0.72
N PHE A 140 14.40 -0.46 1.83
CA PHE A 140 15.39 0.62 1.84
C PHE A 140 16.77 0.06 1.55
N ARG A 141 17.44 0.61 0.54
CA ARG A 141 18.82 0.26 0.21
C ARG A 141 19.81 1.19 0.93
N SER A 142 21.07 0.76 0.99
CA SER A 142 22.14 1.49 1.69
C SER A 142 22.51 2.83 1.04
N ASP A 143 22.13 3.03 -0.22
CA ASP A 143 22.34 4.24 -1.02
C ASP A 143 21.17 5.24 -0.93
N ALA A 144 20.26 5.06 0.04
CA ALA A 144 19.05 5.87 0.23
C ALA A 144 17.99 5.75 -0.87
N THR A 145 18.14 4.78 -1.79
CA THR A 145 17.06 4.41 -2.70
C THR A 145 16.06 3.47 -2.02
N VAL A 146 14.83 3.43 -2.54
CA VAL A 146 13.81 2.48 -2.11
C VAL A 146 13.50 1.57 -3.27
N GLU A 147 13.64 0.27 -3.05
CA GLU A 147 13.23 -0.77 -3.99
C GLU A 147 11.76 -1.09 -3.76
N ALA A 148 10.99 -1.18 -4.85
CA ALA A 148 9.60 -1.63 -4.85
C ALA A 148 9.48 -2.99 -5.54
N THR A 149 8.71 -3.88 -4.93
CA THR A 149 8.26 -5.13 -5.56
C THR A 149 6.75 -5.16 -5.51
N LEU A 150 6.12 -5.51 -6.64
CA LEU A 150 4.69 -5.76 -6.72
C LEU A 150 4.40 -7.25 -6.85
N ALA A 151 3.21 -7.69 -6.44
CA ALA A 151 2.72 -9.04 -6.73
C ALA A 151 1.22 -8.99 -7.01
N GLY A 152 0.74 -9.91 -7.83
CA GLY A 152 -0.67 -10.01 -8.23
C GLY A 152 -0.82 -10.14 -9.74
N PRO A 153 -2.06 -10.10 -10.25
CA PRO A 153 -3.28 -9.89 -9.48
C PRO A 153 -3.69 -11.13 -8.68
N PHE A 154 -4.22 -10.91 -7.48
CA PHE A 154 -4.90 -11.92 -6.67
C PHE A 154 -6.40 -11.76 -6.85
N ASP A 155 -6.95 -12.50 -7.81
CA ASP A 155 -8.37 -12.42 -8.20
C ASP A 155 -9.14 -13.65 -7.69
N ASN A 156 -10.41 -13.46 -7.30
CA ASN A 156 -11.34 -14.54 -6.93
C ASN A 156 -10.83 -15.49 -5.83
N MET A 157 -9.97 -15.01 -4.94
CA MET A 157 -9.42 -15.78 -3.83
C MET A 157 -10.21 -15.55 -2.53
N PRO A 158 -10.35 -16.57 -1.68
CA PRO A 158 -10.82 -16.37 -0.31
C PRO A 158 -9.92 -15.38 0.45
N PRO A 159 -10.49 -14.50 1.30
CA PRO A 159 -9.73 -13.53 2.06
C PRO A 159 -8.58 -14.12 2.87
N GLU A 160 -8.79 -15.29 3.48
CA GLU A 160 -7.80 -16.00 4.30
C GLU A 160 -6.58 -16.42 3.46
N THR A 161 -6.81 -16.84 2.22
CA THR A 161 -5.75 -17.19 1.27
C THR A 161 -4.97 -15.94 0.87
N MET A 162 -5.66 -14.84 0.55
CA MET A 162 -4.98 -13.59 0.21
C MET A 162 -4.14 -13.05 1.38
N VAL A 163 -4.62 -13.16 2.62
CA VAL A 163 -3.84 -12.79 3.81
C VAL A 163 -2.59 -13.66 3.93
N ALA A 164 -2.71 -14.97 3.73
CA ALA A 164 -1.56 -15.88 3.78
C ALA A 164 -0.52 -15.57 2.69
N GLU A 165 -0.96 -15.30 1.46
CA GLU A 165 -0.09 -14.86 0.37
C GLU A 165 0.56 -13.51 0.66
N PHE A 166 -0.19 -12.56 1.24
CA PHE A 166 0.35 -11.26 1.64
C PHE A 166 1.46 -11.42 2.68
N ILE A 167 1.23 -12.21 3.73
CA ILE A 167 2.23 -12.49 4.78
C ILE A 167 3.48 -13.12 4.17
N ARG A 168 3.31 -14.12 3.28
CA ARG A 168 4.44 -14.76 2.58
C ARG A 168 5.21 -13.76 1.72
N PHE A 169 4.50 -12.91 0.97
CA PHE A 169 5.09 -11.91 0.08
C PHE A 169 5.91 -10.86 0.83
N GLN A 170 5.45 -10.43 2.01
CA GLN A 170 6.18 -9.46 2.84
C GLN A 170 7.49 -10.04 3.42
N ASP A 171 7.71 -11.36 3.35
CA ASP A 171 8.91 -12.07 3.84
C ASP A 171 9.30 -11.66 5.28
N ARG A 172 8.29 -11.35 6.08
CA ARG A 172 8.44 -10.86 7.45
C ARG A 172 7.63 -11.72 8.39
N LYS A 173 8.23 -12.03 9.54
CA LYS A 173 7.45 -12.18 10.77
C LYS A 173 6.92 -10.77 11.10
N LEU A 174 5.80 -10.40 10.49
CA LEU A 174 5.07 -9.17 10.80
C LEU A 174 4.71 -9.25 12.30
N TYR A 175 5.51 -8.59 13.13
CA TYR A 175 5.42 -8.59 14.59
C TYR A 175 5.37 -10.00 15.22
N ALA A 176 6.51 -10.69 15.23
CA ALA A 176 6.74 -11.66 16.29
C ALA A 176 6.88 -10.89 17.61
N MET A 177 5.76 -10.61 18.30
CA MET A 177 5.83 -10.35 19.74
C MET A 177 6.51 -11.57 20.38
N PRO A 178 7.45 -11.39 21.32
CA PRO A 178 7.84 -12.47 22.20
C PRO A 178 6.55 -13.05 22.78
N ARG A 179 6.29 -14.33 22.54
CA ARG A 179 5.30 -15.04 23.35
C ARG A 179 6.00 -15.26 24.68
N ASP A 180 5.52 -14.58 25.71
CA ASP A 180 5.93 -14.85 27.10
C ASP A 180 5.80 -16.34 27.43
#